data_AF-A0A2E7I8P6-F1
#
_entry.id   AF-A0A2E7I8P6-F1
#
_cell.length_a   1.000
_cell.length_b   1.000
_cell.length_c   1.000
_cell.angle_alpha   90.00
_cell.angle_beta   90.00
_cell.angle_gamma   90.00
#
_symmetry.space_group_name_H-M   'P 1'
#
loop_
_entity.id
_entity.type
_entity.pdbx_description
1 polymer ?
#
loop_
_entity_poly.entity_id
_entity_poly.type
_entity_poly.pdbx_seq_one_letter_code
_entity_poly.pdbx_strand_id
1 'polypeptide(L)'
;MKFIKNSKLSIIISVIVSLSSCSSTGTSSFNSGYKSGYSKSESLKYYPPVALDVLIPVFNGGIEKLTDEDLKNFSDIRRAESIHFAVKLKNKIKKRKIFVNPKVMPSARAFSDIYVFGEIIKSNGRDLELKILFEDAQGKEIKVRKNKLIKTYKGNGRYKLKCNEKCRNNFKSNPRLIGKSPFDLIFNDIAQNLEIAVSKRSAKNLYQVQKTKELRFARFIAPEKFNNYLETKKGKKNRLTHNLIYEPDATDPMFIRSNAVRLRESVFIDDSQQYIEDHVYNQKFLTQYRNWLDQNANALEAKEKADSAKTAAVIGGILSIAVAAYGASEGNSDLAATGAVSSAVLFKQAEKYGAEAKMYADAIDELNIDINSSAASRNIEIENLIFEARGSIENQFEEFSNFLRRVYFQETLPVDNTTNY
;
A
#
# COMPACT_ATOMS: atom_id res chain seq x y z
N MET A 1 45.67 61.91 -15.04
CA MET A 1 46.02 62.17 -16.45
C MET A 1 44.72 61.99 -17.26
N LYS A 2 43.77 62.94 -17.23
CA LYS A 2 43.66 64.24 -17.92
C LYS A 2 43.74 64.16 -19.45
N PHE A 3 42.80 64.90 -20.06
CA PHE A 3 42.57 65.31 -21.46
C PHE A 3 41.57 64.44 -22.26
N ILE A 4 40.40 64.86 -22.76
CA ILE A 4 39.62 66.11 -22.99
C ILE A 4 39.22 66.20 -24.48
N LYS A 5 37.89 66.26 -24.73
CA LYS A 5 37.10 67.00 -25.77
C LYS A 5 37.40 66.79 -27.28
N ASN A 6 36.50 66.98 -28.25
CA ASN A 6 35.37 67.91 -28.49
C ASN A 6 34.33 67.25 -29.45
N SER A 7 33.00 67.39 -29.26
CA SER A 7 32.04 68.41 -29.80
C SER A 7 31.83 68.35 -31.34
N LYS A 8 30.61 68.32 -31.91
CA LYS A 8 29.45 69.25 -31.89
C LYS A 8 28.16 68.50 -32.31
N LEU A 9 26.98 68.61 -31.67
CA LEU A 9 25.98 69.71 -31.58
C LEU A 9 24.87 69.66 -32.67
N SER A 10 23.64 69.27 -32.27
CA SER A 10 22.36 69.96 -32.58
C SER A 10 21.23 69.27 -31.76
N ILE A 11 20.55 69.83 -30.74
CA ILE A 11 19.61 70.99 -30.71
C ILE A 11 18.40 70.64 -31.62
N ILE A 12 17.13 70.43 -31.19
CA ILE A 12 16.30 71.14 -30.19
C ILE A 12 14.92 70.42 -29.95
N ILE A 13 14.42 70.48 -28.70
CA ILE A 13 13.03 70.67 -28.16
C ILE A 13 11.88 69.68 -28.44
N SER A 14 11.35 69.06 -27.37
CA SER A 14 10.02 69.37 -26.77
C SER A 14 9.75 68.41 -25.58
N VAL A 15 9.93 68.80 -24.31
CA VAL A 15 8.89 69.19 -23.31
C VAL A 15 7.57 68.38 -23.50
N ILE A 16 7.06 67.56 -22.56
CA ILE A 16 6.39 67.92 -21.29
C ILE A 16 6.22 66.67 -20.39
N VAL A 17 6.35 66.94 -19.08
CA VAL A 17 5.96 66.21 -17.86
C VAL A 17 4.84 65.15 -17.97
N SER A 18 5.03 64.00 -17.34
CA SER A 18 3.92 63.18 -16.80
C SER A 18 4.34 62.50 -15.50
N LEU A 19 3.86 63.05 -14.39
CA LEU A 19 3.69 62.34 -13.12
C LEU A 19 2.52 61.35 -13.25
N SER A 20 2.59 60.29 -12.45
CA SER A 20 1.48 59.54 -11.81
C SER A 20 1.43 58.05 -12.16
N SER A 21 1.75 57.27 -11.14
CA SER A 21 1.38 55.88 -10.90
C SER A 21 -0.11 55.61 -11.16
N CYS A 22 -0.44 54.43 -11.70
CA CYS A 22 -1.43 53.55 -11.06
C CYS A 22 -1.44 52.16 -11.72
N SER A 23 -1.26 51.14 -10.89
CA SER A 23 -1.67 49.77 -11.15
C SER A 23 -3.19 49.66 -11.08
N SER A 24 -3.85 49.09 -12.09
CA SER A 24 -5.03 48.23 -11.88
C SER A 24 -5.36 47.39 -13.10
N THR A 25 -5.65 46.13 -12.82
CA THR A 25 -6.49 45.16 -13.53
C THR A 25 -7.49 45.73 -14.54
N GLY A 26 -7.60 45.08 -15.71
CA GLY A 26 -8.66 45.33 -16.68
C GLY A 26 -8.74 44.24 -17.75
N THR A 27 -9.87 43.56 -17.77
CA THR A 27 -10.35 42.49 -18.65
C THR A 27 -10.53 42.89 -20.13
N SER A 28 -10.35 41.94 -21.05
CA SER A 28 -11.07 41.86 -22.34
C SER A 28 -10.93 40.44 -22.92
N SER A 29 -11.92 39.57 -22.70
CA SER A 29 -13.02 39.25 -23.63
C SER A 29 -12.59 38.56 -24.93
N PHE A 30 -13.01 37.30 -25.03
CA PHE A 30 -13.33 36.49 -26.21
C PHE A 30 -12.98 37.07 -27.59
N ASN A 31 -12.13 36.34 -28.31
CA ASN A 31 -12.27 36.24 -29.76
C ASN A 31 -12.54 34.77 -30.13
N SER A 32 -13.69 34.56 -30.75
CA SER A 32 -14.18 33.29 -31.26
C SER A 32 -13.37 32.89 -32.50
N GLY A 33 -12.50 31.90 -32.34
CA GLY A 33 -11.83 31.22 -33.44
C GLY A 33 -12.12 29.74 -33.36
N TYR A 34 -13.18 29.30 -34.03
CA TYR A 34 -13.45 27.89 -34.26
C TYR A 34 -12.25 27.24 -34.98
N LYS A 35 -11.42 26.52 -34.22
CA LYS A 35 -10.61 25.43 -34.75
C LYS A 35 -11.18 24.14 -34.18
N SER A 36 -11.99 23.48 -35.01
CA SER A 36 -12.42 22.09 -34.82
C SER A 36 -11.17 21.20 -34.85
N GLY A 37 -10.57 21.03 -33.68
CA GLY A 37 -9.66 19.92 -33.39
C GLY A 37 -10.46 18.93 -32.58
N TYR A 38 -10.65 17.72 -33.10
CA TYR A 38 -11.17 16.59 -32.34
C TYR A 38 -10.30 16.36 -31.10
N SER A 39 -10.66 17.00 -29.99
CA SER A 39 -10.16 16.68 -28.67
C SER A 39 -10.75 15.31 -28.32
N LYS A 40 -9.92 14.28 -28.43
CA LYS A 40 -10.11 13.00 -27.75
C LYS A 40 -10.64 13.33 -26.34
N SER A 41 -11.87 12.92 -26.02
CA SER A 41 -12.45 13.23 -24.72
C SER A 41 -11.51 12.69 -23.65
N GLU A 42 -10.84 13.61 -22.97
CA GLU A 42 -10.13 13.28 -21.75
C GLU A 42 -11.25 12.87 -20.79
N SER A 43 -11.39 11.56 -20.57
CA SER A 43 -12.45 11.01 -19.73
C SER A 43 -12.41 11.77 -18.40
N LEU A 44 -13.46 12.56 -18.11
CA LEU A 44 -13.57 13.28 -16.86
C LEU A 44 -13.32 12.28 -15.73
N LYS A 45 -12.22 12.48 -15.00
CA LYS A 45 -11.86 11.63 -13.88
C LYS A 45 -12.90 11.84 -12.80
N TYR A 46 -13.81 10.87 -12.65
CA TYR A 46 -14.90 10.95 -11.69
C TYR A 46 -14.36 10.81 -10.27
N TYR A 47 -14.32 11.91 -9.53
CA TYR A 47 -14.04 11.92 -8.11
C TYR A 47 -15.29 11.47 -7.36
N PRO A 48 -15.16 10.59 -6.36
CA PRO A 48 -16.29 10.25 -5.52
C PRO A 48 -16.79 11.53 -4.83
N PRO A 49 -18.10 11.68 -4.65
CA PRO A 49 -18.71 12.85 -4.01
C PRO A 49 -18.32 12.98 -2.52
N VAL A 50 -17.76 11.93 -1.93
CA VAL A 50 -17.27 11.87 -0.56
C VAL A 50 -15.84 11.34 -0.60
N ALA A 51 -14.95 12.00 0.13
CA ALA A 51 -13.55 11.62 0.22
C ALA A 51 -13.40 10.49 1.25
N LEU A 52 -12.97 9.31 0.81
CA LEU A 52 -12.83 8.13 1.66
C LEU A 52 -11.36 7.84 1.95
N ASP A 53 -11.06 7.48 3.19
CA ASP A 53 -9.77 6.93 3.56
C ASP A 53 -9.67 5.42 3.25
N VAL A 54 -8.43 4.92 3.20
CA VAL A 54 -8.16 3.51 2.90
C VAL A 54 -7.11 2.99 3.87
N LEU A 55 -7.44 1.92 4.58
CA LEU A 55 -6.51 1.17 5.40
C LEU A 55 -6.12 -0.14 4.71
N ILE A 56 -4.81 -0.38 4.66
CA ILE A 56 -4.23 -1.62 4.14
C ILE A 56 -3.50 -2.29 5.30
N PRO A 57 -4.12 -3.26 5.99
CA PRO A 57 -3.39 -4.10 6.91
C PRO A 57 -2.21 -4.77 6.21
N VAL A 58 -1.13 -5.02 6.95
CA VAL A 58 -0.02 -5.87 6.46
C VAL A 58 -0.61 -7.16 5.89
N PHE A 59 -0.14 -7.57 4.71
CA PHE A 59 -0.73 -8.73 4.05
C PHE A 59 -0.48 -10.00 4.86
N ASN A 60 -1.40 -10.96 4.77
CA ASN A 60 -1.11 -12.33 5.19
C ASN A 60 -0.07 -12.91 4.21
N GLY A 61 1.10 -13.31 4.74
CA GLY A 61 2.20 -13.86 3.94
C GLY A 61 1.95 -15.29 3.43
N GLY A 62 0.85 -15.93 3.82
CA GLY A 62 0.51 -17.30 3.45
C GLY A 62 1.42 -18.36 4.09
N ILE A 63 2.16 -17.99 5.14
CA ILE A 63 3.21 -18.82 5.77
C ILE A 63 2.62 -20.11 6.34
N GLU A 64 1.43 -20.03 6.93
CA GLU A 64 0.65 -21.15 7.50
C GLU A 64 0.29 -22.24 6.47
N LYS A 65 0.44 -21.96 5.17
CA LYS A 65 0.12 -22.88 4.05
C LYS A 65 1.39 -23.39 3.36
N LEU A 66 2.56 -23.01 3.84
CA LEU A 66 3.83 -23.51 3.34
C LEU A 66 4.08 -24.93 3.84
N THR A 67 4.78 -25.72 3.03
CA THR A 67 5.35 -26.99 3.50
C THR A 67 6.45 -26.71 4.53
N ASP A 68 6.82 -27.69 5.38
CA ASP A 68 7.89 -27.49 6.38
C ASP A 68 9.21 -27.03 5.74
N GLU A 69 9.52 -27.55 4.55
CA GLU A 69 10.71 -27.16 3.80
C GLU A 69 10.61 -25.73 3.25
N ASP A 70 9.45 -25.33 2.72
CA ASP A 70 9.23 -23.96 2.24
C ASP A 70 9.16 -22.96 3.42
N LEU A 71 8.65 -23.36 4.59
CA LEU A 71 8.55 -22.52 5.77
C LEU A 71 9.94 -22.11 6.28
N LYS A 72 10.90 -23.06 6.32
CA LYS A 72 12.29 -22.78 6.67
C LYS A 72 12.95 -21.79 5.71
N ASN A 73 12.60 -21.83 4.43
CA ASN A 73 13.31 -21.09 3.38
C ASN A 73 12.65 -19.77 2.97
N PHE A 74 11.34 -19.62 3.16
CA PHE A 74 10.58 -18.47 2.66
C PHE A 74 9.84 -17.68 3.72
N SER A 75 9.75 -18.14 4.97
CA SER A 75 8.93 -17.44 5.97
C SER A 75 9.35 -15.98 6.17
N ASP A 76 10.65 -15.70 6.26
CA ASP A 76 11.18 -14.33 6.40
C ASP A 76 10.91 -13.48 5.17
N ILE A 77 11.10 -14.06 3.99
CA ILE A 77 10.81 -13.39 2.72
C ILE A 77 9.32 -13.06 2.62
N ARG A 78 8.43 -13.98 3.04
CA ARG A 78 6.99 -13.74 3.07
C ARG A 78 6.60 -12.64 4.04
N ARG A 79 7.22 -12.57 5.23
CA ARG A 79 7.01 -11.48 6.19
C ARG A 79 7.43 -10.13 5.60
N ALA A 80 8.62 -10.06 5.01
CA ALA A 80 9.11 -8.86 4.33
C ALA A 80 8.21 -8.45 3.14
N GLU A 81 7.83 -9.42 2.29
CA GLU A 81 6.90 -9.20 1.17
C GLU A 81 5.53 -8.71 1.64
N SER A 82 5.02 -9.20 2.77
CA SER A 82 3.73 -8.79 3.31
C SER A 82 3.64 -7.29 3.56
N ILE A 83 4.67 -6.71 4.17
CA ILE A 83 4.75 -5.27 4.45
C ILE A 83 5.08 -4.52 3.16
N HIS A 84 6.08 -4.99 2.41
CA HIS A 84 6.52 -4.38 1.15
C HIS A 84 5.36 -4.26 0.14
N PHE A 85 4.55 -5.31 -0.02
CA PHE A 85 3.40 -5.33 -0.93
C PHE A 85 2.25 -4.45 -0.45
N ALA A 86 1.99 -4.38 0.86
CA ALA A 86 1.02 -3.46 1.43
C ALA A 86 1.40 -1.99 1.14
N VAL A 87 2.65 -1.60 1.40
CA VAL A 87 3.18 -0.26 1.10
C VAL A 87 3.19 0.02 -0.41
N LYS A 88 3.54 -0.97 -1.22
CA LYS A 88 3.49 -0.83 -2.68
C LYS A 88 2.08 -0.58 -3.17
N LEU A 89 1.09 -1.31 -2.66
CA LEU A 89 -0.32 -1.09 -2.98
C LEU A 89 -0.81 0.27 -2.50
N LYS A 90 -0.47 0.67 -1.26
CA LYS A 90 -0.75 2.00 -0.70
C LYS A 90 -0.35 3.10 -1.66
N ASN A 91 0.88 3.02 -2.17
CA ASN A 91 1.42 4.02 -3.09
C ASN A 91 0.73 4.01 -4.46
N LYS A 92 0.28 2.85 -4.96
CA LYS A 92 -0.53 2.82 -6.19
C LYS A 92 -1.91 3.43 -5.97
N ILE A 93 -2.56 3.16 -4.83
CA ILE A 93 -3.86 3.75 -4.45
C ILE A 93 -3.72 5.28 -4.28
N LYS A 94 -2.69 5.75 -3.57
CA LYS A 94 -2.39 7.19 -3.40
C LYS A 94 -2.22 7.91 -4.74
N LYS A 95 -1.49 7.29 -5.69
CA LYS A 95 -1.31 7.83 -7.06
C LYS A 95 -2.61 7.97 -7.85
N ARG A 96 -3.66 7.23 -7.49
CA ARG A 96 -4.98 7.40 -8.11
C ARG A 96 -5.61 8.74 -7.76
N LYS A 97 -5.21 9.40 -6.65
CA LYS A 97 -5.77 10.71 -6.20
C LYS A 97 -7.28 10.70 -5.99
N ILE A 98 -7.86 9.54 -5.71
CA ILE A 98 -9.30 9.36 -5.46
C ILE A 98 -9.60 9.21 -3.96
N PHE A 99 -8.66 8.60 -3.24
CA PHE A 99 -8.77 8.31 -1.81
C PHE A 99 -7.91 9.29 -1.01
N VAL A 100 -8.39 9.63 0.18
CA VAL A 100 -7.65 10.47 1.12
C VAL A 100 -6.69 9.59 1.90
N ASN A 101 -5.43 10.01 1.94
CA ASN A 101 -4.41 9.47 2.82
C ASN A 101 -4.46 7.93 3.03
N PRO A 102 -4.23 7.10 1.99
CA PRO A 102 -4.14 5.65 2.16
C PRO A 102 -3.04 5.30 3.15
N LYS A 103 -3.33 4.44 4.13
CA LYS A 103 -2.46 4.09 5.25
C LYS A 103 -2.19 2.58 5.29
N VAL A 104 -1.03 2.19 5.80
CA VAL A 104 -0.69 0.80 6.14
C VAL A 104 -0.56 0.68 7.64
N MET A 105 -1.17 -0.35 8.23
CA MET A 105 -1.05 -0.66 9.66
C MET A 105 -0.78 -2.16 9.85
N PRO A 106 -0.22 -2.58 11.00
CA PRO A 106 0.02 -4.00 11.29
C PRO A 106 -1.25 -4.84 11.19
N SER A 107 -2.38 -4.28 11.64
CA SER A 107 -3.67 -4.95 11.68
C SER A 107 -4.82 -4.03 11.24
N ALA A 108 -6.03 -4.59 11.13
CA ALA A 108 -7.25 -3.86 10.80
C ALA A 108 -7.96 -3.23 12.01
N ARG A 109 -7.27 -3.06 13.14
CA ARG A 109 -7.85 -2.48 14.37
C ARG A 109 -8.20 -0.99 14.20
N ALA A 110 -7.41 -0.25 13.43
CA ALA A 110 -7.72 1.15 13.10
C ALA A 110 -9.00 1.26 12.26
N PHE A 111 -9.74 2.35 12.47
CA PHE A 111 -11.01 2.58 11.79
C PHE A 111 -10.81 3.27 10.44
N SER A 112 -11.37 2.70 9.37
CA SER A 112 -11.28 3.26 8.02
C SER A 112 -12.56 3.03 7.23
N ASP A 113 -12.80 3.86 6.22
CA ASP A 113 -13.92 3.79 5.29
C ASP A 113 -13.81 2.53 4.43
N ILE A 114 -12.58 2.17 4.03
CA ILE A 114 -12.28 1.02 3.19
C ILE A 114 -11.07 0.27 3.72
N TYR A 115 -11.22 -1.03 3.89
CA TYR A 115 -10.15 -1.96 4.21
C TYR A 115 -9.72 -2.75 2.96
N VAL A 116 -8.41 -2.88 2.75
CA VAL A 116 -7.82 -3.70 1.68
C VAL A 116 -7.00 -4.82 2.29
N PHE A 117 -7.59 -6.00 2.37
CA PHE A 117 -6.91 -7.19 2.87
C PHE A 117 -6.19 -7.89 1.72
N GLY A 118 -4.91 -8.21 1.92
CA GLY A 118 -4.12 -8.98 0.97
C GLY A 118 -3.62 -10.29 1.56
N GLU A 119 -3.56 -11.32 0.73
CA GLU A 119 -2.96 -12.63 1.03
C GLU A 119 -2.01 -13.00 -0.11
N ILE A 120 -0.76 -13.30 0.22
CA ILE A 120 0.24 -13.78 -0.74
C ILE A 120 0.01 -15.26 -0.95
N ILE A 121 -0.41 -15.64 -2.16
CA ILE A 121 -0.61 -17.04 -2.54
C ILE A 121 0.67 -17.61 -3.15
N LYS A 122 1.39 -16.80 -3.94
CA LYS A 122 2.65 -17.17 -4.57
C LYS A 122 3.46 -15.91 -4.87
N SER A 123 4.75 -15.89 -4.53
CA SER A 123 5.73 -14.93 -5.08
C SER A 123 7.10 -15.60 -5.11
N ASN A 124 7.70 -15.68 -6.29
CA ASN A 124 8.98 -16.39 -6.51
C ASN A 124 9.79 -15.77 -7.67
N GLY A 125 9.64 -14.47 -7.90
CA GLY A 125 10.36 -13.75 -8.97
C GLY A 125 9.81 -13.95 -10.38
N ARG A 126 9.24 -15.13 -10.68
CA ARG A 126 8.60 -15.44 -11.98
C ARG A 126 7.08 -15.34 -11.92
N ASP A 127 6.48 -15.91 -10.88
CA ASP A 127 5.04 -15.98 -10.67
C ASP A 127 4.66 -15.18 -9.41
N LEU A 128 3.76 -14.19 -9.56
CA LEU A 128 3.11 -13.51 -8.45
C LEU A 128 1.61 -13.81 -8.49
N GLU A 129 1.07 -14.28 -7.38
CA GLU A 129 -0.34 -14.51 -7.16
C GLU A 129 -0.77 -13.95 -5.80
N LEU A 130 -1.69 -13.00 -5.83
CA LEU A 130 -2.25 -12.33 -4.66
C LEU A 130 -3.75 -12.57 -4.61
N LYS A 131 -4.30 -12.71 -3.41
CA LYS A 131 -5.74 -12.65 -3.16
C LYS A 131 -6.03 -11.37 -2.39
N ILE A 132 -6.83 -10.50 -2.99
CA ILE A 132 -7.20 -9.20 -2.45
C ILE A 132 -8.69 -9.17 -2.17
N LEU A 133 -9.05 -8.68 -0.99
CA LEU A 133 -10.41 -8.45 -0.55
C LEU A 133 -10.58 -6.99 -0.18
N PHE A 134 -11.58 -6.35 -0.77
CA PHE A 134 -11.99 -4.99 -0.41
C PHE A 134 -13.23 -5.07 0.48
N GLU A 135 -13.21 -4.39 1.62
CA GLU A 135 -14.33 -4.31 2.55
C GLU A 135 -14.59 -2.84 2.89
N ASP A 136 -15.83 -2.40 2.96
CA ASP A 136 -16.16 -1.06 3.48
C ASP A 136 -16.36 -1.08 5.01
N ALA A 137 -16.47 0.10 5.62
CA ALA A 137 -16.68 0.23 7.07
C ALA A 137 -17.93 -0.50 7.60
N GLN A 138 -18.89 -0.84 6.74
CA GLN A 138 -20.07 -1.64 7.10
C GLN A 138 -19.79 -3.14 7.16
N GLY A 139 -18.56 -3.58 6.88
CA GLY A 139 -18.20 -4.98 6.78
C GLY A 139 -18.63 -5.64 5.46
N LYS A 140 -19.05 -4.84 4.46
CA LYS A 140 -19.54 -5.36 3.18
C LYS A 140 -18.41 -5.42 2.16
N GLU A 141 -18.33 -6.54 1.46
CA GLU A 141 -17.35 -6.71 0.39
C GLU A 141 -17.63 -5.78 -0.80
N ILE A 142 -16.60 -5.04 -1.23
CA ILE A 142 -16.64 -4.20 -2.42
C ILE A 142 -16.28 -5.05 -3.63
N LYS A 143 -17.29 -5.44 -4.41
CA LYS A 143 -17.09 -6.25 -5.61
C LYS A 143 -16.39 -5.46 -6.71
N VAL A 144 -15.27 -5.99 -7.21
CA VAL A 144 -14.54 -5.45 -8.36
C VAL A 144 -14.79 -6.26 -9.63
N ARG A 145 -14.68 -5.61 -10.80
CA ARG A 145 -14.80 -6.29 -12.10
C ARG A 145 -13.50 -6.97 -12.48
N LYS A 146 -13.60 -7.93 -13.40
CA LYS A 146 -12.43 -8.57 -14.02
C LYS A 146 -11.71 -7.59 -14.95
N ASN A 147 -10.40 -7.46 -14.78
CA ASN A 147 -9.53 -6.88 -15.82
C ASN A 147 -9.09 -7.99 -16.82
N LYS A 148 -8.92 -7.61 -18.09
CA LYS A 148 -8.46 -8.46 -19.21
C LYS A 148 -6.92 -8.58 -19.27
N LEU A 149 -6.18 -7.59 -18.73
CA LEU A 149 -4.71 -7.55 -18.77
C LEU A 149 -4.04 -8.51 -17.77
N ILE A 150 -4.71 -8.78 -16.66
CA ILE A 150 -4.26 -9.69 -15.61
C ILE A 150 -5.31 -10.78 -15.51
N LYS A 151 -4.90 -12.05 -15.54
CA LYS A 151 -5.84 -13.17 -15.43
C LYS A 151 -6.48 -13.11 -14.04
N THR A 152 -7.68 -12.55 -13.98
CA THR A 152 -8.50 -12.53 -12.77
C THR A 152 -9.42 -13.76 -12.82
N TYR A 153 -9.20 -14.69 -11.89
CA TYR A 153 -10.08 -15.84 -11.75
C TYR A 153 -11.48 -15.37 -11.32
N LYS A 154 -12.53 -15.98 -11.88
CA LYS A 154 -13.94 -15.60 -11.61
C LYS A 154 -14.17 -15.53 -10.10
N GLY A 155 -14.61 -14.37 -9.60
CA GLY A 155 -15.32 -14.23 -8.33
C GLY A 155 -14.53 -14.10 -7.03
N ASN A 156 -13.19 -14.22 -7.03
CA ASN A 156 -12.46 -14.47 -5.76
C ASN A 156 -11.36 -13.45 -5.41
N GLY A 157 -11.28 -12.30 -6.10
CA GLY A 157 -10.26 -11.28 -5.81
C GLY A 157 -8.81 -11.73 -6.07
N ARG A 158 -8.59 -12.77 -6.89
CA ARG A 158 -7.24 -13.29 -7.21
C ARG A 158 -6.62 -12.55 -8.40
N TYR A 159 -5.40 -12.07 -8.21
CA TYR A 159 -4.58 -11.38 -9.19
C TYR A 159 -3.32 -12.21 -9.47
N LYS A 160 -3.07 -12.55 -10.74
CA LYS A 160 -1.95 -13.41 -11.13
C LYS A 160 -1.18 -12.86 -12.32
N LEU A 161 0.15 -12.85 -12.20
CA LEU A 161 1.07 -12.49 -13.28
C LEU A 161 2.23 -13.50 -13.31
N LYS A 162 2.48 -14.07 -14.48
CA LYS A 162 3.72 -14.82 -14.79
C LYS A 162 4.57 -13.94 -15.70
N CYS A 163 5.79 -13.63 -15.28
CA CYS A 163 6.78 -12.89 -16.05
C CYS A 163 7.97 -13.82 -16.34
N ASN A 164 7.98 -14.41 -17.52
CA ASN A 164 9.07 -15.26 -18.01
C ASN A 164 10.28 -14.42 -18.48
N GLU A 165 11.32 -15.10 -18.94
CA GLU A 165 12.57 -14.51 -19.45
C GLU A 165 12.32 -13.35 -20.42
N LYS A 166 11.47 -13.55 -21.43
CA LYS A 166 11.11 -12.51 -22.41
C LYS A 166 10.50 -11.28 -21.74
N CYS A 167 9.59 -11.48 -20.79
CA CYS A 167 8.99 -10.40 -20.01
C CYS A 167 10.06 -9.66 -19.20
N ARG A 168 10.94 -10.37 -18.47
CA ARG A 168 12.01 -9.75 -17.66
C ARG A 168 13.02 -8.99 -18.52
N ASN A 169 13.46 -9.57 -19.64
CA ASN A 169 14.39 -8.94 -20.58
C ASN A 169 13.81 -7.64 -21.14
N ASN A 170 12.51 -7.59 -21.45
CA ASN A 170 11.85 -6.35 -21.88
C ASN A 170 11.88 -5.26 -20.79
N PHE A 171 11.76 -5.59 -19.51
CA PHE A 171 11.89 -4.60 -18.43
C PHE A 171 13.33 -4.13 -18.23
N LYS A 172 14.33 -4.96 -18.56
CA LYS A 172 15.76 -4.60 -18.51
C LYS A 172 16.19 -3.76 -19.72
N SER A 173 15.64 -4.03 -20.90
CA SER A 173 16.07 -3.37 -22.15
C SER A 173 15.26 -2.13 -22.54
N ASN A 174 14.00 -2.02 -22.11
CA ASN A 174 13.15 -0.89 -22.48
C ASN A 174 13.41 0.32 -21.56
N PRO A 175 13.90 1.46 -22.08
CA PRO A 175 14.25 2.62 -21.26
C PRO A 175 13.10 3.17 -20.41
N ARG A 176 11.84 2.93 -20.81
CA ARG A 176 10.64 3.36 -20.05
C ARG A 176 10.32 2.47 -18.86
N LEU A 177 10.90 1.27 -18.80
CA LEU A 177 10.65 0.23 -17.81
C LEU A 177 11.86 -0.07 -16.92
N ILE A 178 13.06 0.42 -17.27
CA ILE A 178 14.27 0.26 -16.46
C ILE A 178 14.00 0.67 -15.00
N GLY A 179 14.41 -0.19 -14.07
CA GLY A 179 14.20 0.01 -12.62
C GLY A 179 12.78 -0.24 -12.11
N LYS A 180 11.80 -0.54 -12.98
CA LYS A 180 10.44 -0.92 -12.59
C LYS A 180 10.32 -2.43 -12.50
N SER A 181 9.52 -2.91 -11.54
CA SER A 181 9.22 -4.34 -11.46
C SER A 181 8.03 -4.68 -12.36
N PRO A 182 8.03 -5.82 -13.08
CA PRO A 182 6.87 -6.30 -13.83
C PRO A 182 5.61 -6.46 -12.96
N PHE A 183 5.81 -6.84 -11.70
CA PHE A 183 4.74 -7.03 -10.73
C PHE A 183 4.03 -5.72 -10.33
N ASP A 184 4.59 -4.54 -10.66
CA ASP A 184 3.90 -3.26 -10.49
C ASP A 184 2.57 -3.21 -11.24
N LEU A 185 2.44 -3.98 -12.34
CA LEU A 185 1.20 -4.09 -13.09
C LEU A 185 0.05 -4.64 -12.23
N ILE A 186 0.32 -5.64 -11.36
CA ILE A 186 -0.69 -6.17 -10.44
C ILE A 186 -1.17 -5.09 -9.47
N PHE A 187 -0.24 -4.38 -8.82
CA PHE A 187 -0.62 -3.34 -7.85
C PHE A 187 -1.37 -2.17 -8.50
N ASN A 188 -0.98 -1.79 -9.73
CA ASN A 188 -1.70 -0.77 -10.50
C ASN A 188 -3.13 -1.22 -10.82
N ASP A 189 -3.30 -2.49 -11.20
CA ASP A 189 -4.61 -3.06 -11.52
C ASP A 189 -5.51 -3.15 -10.28
N ILE A 190 -4.97 -3.62 -9.15
CA ILE A 190 -5.70 -3.66 -7.87
C ILE A 190 -6.19 -2.25 -7.50
N ALA A 191 -5.32 -1.24 -7.56
CA ALA A 191 -5.67 0.14 -7.25
C ALA A 191 -6.71 0.72 -8.22
N GLN A 192 -6.59 0.43 -9.51
CA GLN A 192 -7.55 0.85 -10.52
C GLN A 192 -8.92 0.19 -10.31
N ASN A 193 -8.96 -1.11 -9.97
CA ASN A 193 -10.20 -1.82 -9.72
C ASN A 193 -10.93 -1.27 -8.49
N LEU A 194 -10.20 -0.92 -7.43
CA LEU A 194 -10.78 -0.26 -6.27
C LEU A 194 -11.38 1.11 -6.64
N GLU A 195 -10.64 1.95 -7.37
CA GLU A 195 -11.16 3.24 -7.88
C GLU A 195 -12.45 3.02 -8.66
N ILE A 196 -12.45 2.15 -9.67
CA ILE A 196 -13.61 1.91 -10.53
C ILE A 196 -14.81 1.43 -9.72
N ALA A 197 -14.60 0.59 -8.71
CA ALA A 197 -15.67 0.07 -7.87
C ALA A 197 -16.26 1.14 -6.95
N VAL A 198 -15.43 2.01 -6.38
CA VAL A 198 -15.85 3.10 -5.50
C VAL A 198 -16.53 4.22 -6.28
N SER A 199 -15.96 4.63 -7.42
CA SER A 199 -16.53 5.66 -8.30
C SER A 199 -17.92 5.32 -8.86
N LYS A 200 -18.35 4.05 -8.78
CA LYS A 200 -19.69 3.61 -9.22
C LYS A 200 -20.73 3.61 -8.10
N ARG A 201 -20.32 3.83 -6.84
CA ARG A 201 -21.25 3.88 -5.71
C ARG A 201 -21.91 5.26 -5.65
N SER A 202 -23.17 5.31 -5.24
CA SER A 202 -23.89 6.57 -5.05
C SER A 202 -23.33 7.37 -3.86
N ALA A 203 -23.50 8.69 -3.89
CA ALA A 203 -23.12 9.57 -2.79
C ALA A 203 -23.70 9.10 -1.45
N LYS A 204 -24.99 8.74 -1.44
CA LYS A 204 -25.70 8.21 -0.27
C LYS A 204 -25.01 6.97 0.32
N ASN A 205 -24.57 6.03 -0.53
CA ASN A 205 -23.89 4.83 -0.06
C ASN A 205 -22.51 5.16 0.53
N LEU A 206 -21.77 6.09 -0.09
CA LEU A 206 -20.46 6.49 0.43
C LEU A 206 -20.58 7.25 1.76
N TYR A 207 -21.59 8.11 1.90
CA TYR A 207 -21.90 8.79 3.16
C TYR A 207 -22.21 7.79 4.28
N GLN A 208 -23.02 6.76 3.99
CA GLN A 208 -23.31 5.71 4.98
C GLN A 208 -22.05 4.95 5.41
N VAL A 209 -21.12 4.68 4.49
CA VAL A 209 -19.83 4.07 4.83
C VAL A 209 -19.05 4.97 5.80
N GLN A 210 -18.94 6.26 5.49
CA GLN A 210 -18.23 7.23 6.33
C GLN A 210 -18.86 7.36 7.72
N LYS A 211 -20.19 7.49 7.79
CA LYS A 211 -20.90 7.53 9.09
C LYS A 211 -20.75 6.24 9.88
N THR A 212 -20.72 5.10 9.21
CA THR A 212 -20.47 3.82 9.88
C THR A 212 -19.06 3.77 10.46
N LYS A 213 -18.03 4.27 9.76
CA LYS A 213 -16.68 4.39 10.31
C LYS A 213 -16.68 5.26 11.57
N GLU A 214 -17.25 6.45 11.51
CA GLU A 214 -17.31 7.40 12.64
C GLU A 214 -17.99 6.77 13.86
N LEU A 215 -19.12 6.10 13.66
CA LEU A 215 -19.86 5.46 14.75
C LEU A 215 -19.19 4.19 15.28
N ARG A 216 -18.44 3.47 14.45
CA ARG A 216 -17.62 2.35 14.92
C ARG A 216 -16.52 2.85 15.85
N PHE A 217 -15.88 3.97 15.51
CA PHE A 217 -14.91 4.63 16.39
C PHE A 217 -15.58 5.16 17.67
N ALA A 218 -16.71 5.86 17.55
CA ALA A 218 -17.43 6.40 18.70
C ALA A 218 -17.87 5.31 19.68
N ARG A 219 -18.36 4.18 19.17
CA ARG A 219 -18.65 2.98 19.96
C ARG A 219 -17.40 2.40 20.61
N PHE A 220 -16.28 2.42 19.92
CA PHE A 220 -15.03 1.95 20.48
C PHE A 220 -14.60 2.83 21.66
N ILE A 221 -14.75 4.15 21.58
CA ILE A 221 -14.34 5.05 22.67
C ILE A 221 -15.36 5.11 23.82
N ALA A 222 -16.66 5.18 23.51
CA ALA A 222 -17.76 5.39 24.45
C ALA A 222 -18.91 4.42 24.17
N PRO A 223 -18.72 3.10 24.42
CA PRO A 223 -19.70 2.07 24.08
C PRO A 223 -21.06 2.30 24.75
N GLU A 224 -21.09 2.79 26.00
CA GLU A 224 -22.31 3.09 26.76
C GLU A 224 -23.24 4.08 26.05
N LYS A 225 -22.68 5.02 25.28
CA LYS A 225 -23.46 5.99 24.49
C LYS A 225 -23.79 5.47 23.10
N PHE A 226 -22.84 4.85 22.40
CA PHE A 226 -22.94 4.59 20.97
C PHE A 226 -23.28 3.12 20.57
N ASN A 227 -23.44 2.21 21.52
CA ASN A 227 -23.79 0.80 21.24
C ASN A 227 -25.12 0.62 20.49
N ASN A 228 -26.10 1.52 20.69
CA ASN A 228 -27.40 1.40 20.05
C ASN A 228 -27.45 2.02 18.63
N TYR A 229 -26.42 2.73 18.19
CA TYR A 229 -26.40 3.44 16.89
C TYR A 229 -26.10 2.53 15.69
N LEU A 230 -25.40 1.41 15.93
CA LEU A 230 -25.10 0.37 14.95
C LEU A 230 -25.54 -1.00 15.47
N GLU A 231 -26.19 -1.76 14.61
CA GLU A 231 -26.42 -3.18 14.83
C GLU A 231 -25.28 -3.96 14.19
N THR A 232 -24.67 -4.87 14.96
CA THR A 232 -23.60 -5.74 14.45
C THR A 232 -24.14 -7.14 14.23
N LYS A 233 -24.05 -7.64 13.00
CA LYS A 233 -24.46 -8.99 12.61
C LYS A 233 -23.24 -9.82 12.23
N LYS A 234 -23.27 -11.09 12.60
CA LYS A 234 -22.26 -12.06 12.18
C LYS A 234 -22.70 -12.70 10.86
N GLY A 235 -21.98 -12.39 9.79
CA GLY A 235 -22.19 -12.94 8.46
C GLY A 235 -21.47 -14.27 8.23
N LYS A 236 -21.43 -14.70 6.96
CA LYS A 236 -20.69 -15.89 6.54
C LYS A 236 -19.19 -15.73 6.83
N LYS A 237 -18.52 -16.83 7.20
CA LYS A 237 -17.08 -16.87 7.55
C LYS A 237 -16.68 -15.94 8.71
N ASN A 238 -17.57 -15.77 9.70
CA ASN A 238 -17.34 -14.93 10.89
C ASN A 238 -17.08 -13.44 10.61
N ARG A 239 -17.39 -12.93 9.42
CA ARG A 239 -17.27 -11.48 9.13
C ARG A 239 -18.38 -10.72 9.83
N LEU A 240 -18.02 -9.63 10.50
CA LEU A 240 -18.99 -8.74 11.13
C LEU A 240 -19.47 -7.73 10.10
N THR A 241 -20.79 -7.50 10.06
CA THR A 241 -21.40 -6.42 9.29
C THR A 241 -22.07 -5.44 10.24
N HIS A 242 -21.90 -4.15 9.98
CA HIS A 242 -22.44 -3.07 10.80
C HIS A 242 -23.50 -2.32 10.02
N ASN A 243 -24.73 -2.33 10.54
CA ASN A 243 -25.85 -1.58 9.97
C ASN A 243 -26.09 -0.35 10.82
N LEU A 244 -26.18 0.81 10.16
CA LEU A 244 -26.59 2.06 10.79
C LEU A 244 -28.07 1.98 11.19
N ILE A 245 -28.35 2.17 12.47
CA ILE A 245 -29.72 2.19 13.02
C ILE A 245 -30.16 3.62 13.28
N TYR A 246 -29.30 4.41 13.91
CA TYR A 246 -29.53 5.83 14.20
C TYR A 246 -28.32 6.65 13.76
N GLU A 247 -28.56 7.90 13.39
CA GLU A 247 -27.51 8.89 13.18
C GLU A 247 -27.56 9.89 14.34
N PRO A 248 -26.43 10.13 15.05
CA PRO A 248 -26.40 11.14 16.10
C PRO A 248 -26.58 12.53 15.50
N ASP A 249 -27.14 13.45 16.28
CA ASP A 249 -27.17 14.85 15.89
C ASP A 249 -25.74 15.35 15.70
N ALA A 250 -25.50 16.13 14.64
CA ALA A 250 -24.18 16.69 14.36
C ALA A 250 -23.68 17.62 15.48
N THR A 251 -24.59 18.14 16.31
CA THR A 251 -24.33 18.99 17.47
C THR A 251 -24.22 18.23 18.80
N ASP A 252 -24.38 16.90 18.81
CA ASP A 252 -24.22 16.09 20.03
C ASP A 252 -22.78 16.25 20.57
N PRO A 253 -22.59 16.81 21.79
CA PRO A 253 -21.26 17.08 22.34
C PRO A 253 -20.40 15.82 22.52
N MET A 254 -21.01 14.65 22.79
CA MET A 254 -20.29 13.39 22.88
C MET A 254 -19.82 12.93 21.50
N PHE A 255 -20.62 13.14 20.46
CA PHE A 255 -20.24 12.78 19.09
C PHE A 255 -19.13 13.70 18.54
N ILE A 256 -19.23 15.01 18.79
CA ILE A 256 -18.19 15.98 18.44
C ILE A 256 -16.86 15.61 19.12
N ARG A 257 -16.87 15.32 20.42
CA ARG A 257 -15.67 14.89 21.17
C ARG A 257 -15.09 13.60 20.63
N SER A 258 -15.92 12.60 20.34
CA SER A 258 -15.46 11.36 19.70
C SER A 258 -14.74 11.64 18.38
N ASN A 259 -15.26 12.56 17.57
CA ASN A 259 -14.59 12.94 16.33
C ASN A 259 -13.25 13.66 16.55
N ALA A 260 -13.14 14.52 17.58
CA ALA A 260 -11.87 15.14 17.96
C ALA A 260 -10.82 14.09 18.38
N VAL A 261 -11.21 13.11 19.21
CA VAL A 261 -10.33 12.00 19.62
C VAL A 261 -9.88 11.15 18.41
N ARG A 262 -10.74 10.98 17.39
CA ARG A 262 -10.38 10.29 16.13
C ARG A 262 -9.34 11.07 15.31
N LEU A 263 -9.34 12.40 15.37
CA LEU A 263 -8.30 13.21 14.72
C LEU A 263 -6.95 12.99 15.42
N ARG A 264 -6.94 12.89 16.76
CA ARG A 264 -5.75 12.51 17.54
C ARG A 264 -5.27 11.09 17.20
N GLU A 265 -6.19 10.13 17.01
CA GLU A 265 -5.86 8.79 16.49
C GLU A 265 -5.11 8.87 15.16
N SER A 266 -5.55 9.78 14.27
CA SER A 266 -4.98 9.92 12.94
C SER A 266 -3.52 10.39 12.96
N VAL A 267 -3.13 11.23 13.94
CA VAL A 267 -1.74 11.70 14.12
C VAL A 267 -0.79 10.54 14.37
N PHE A 268 -1.14 9.63 15.29
CA PHE A 268 -0.35 8.43 15.55
C PHE A 268 -0.22 7.53 14.30
N ILE A 269 -1.33 7.34 13.58
CA ILE A 269 -1.32 6.50 12.38
C ILE A 269 -0.43 7.12 11.30
N ASP A 270 -0.46 8.44 11.15
CA ASP A 270 0.35 9.19 10.18
C ASP A 270 1.84 9.14 10.53
N ASP A 271 2.20 9.33 11.80
CA ASP A 271 3.56 9.13 12.31
C ASP A 271 4.05 7.70 12.04
N SER A 272 3.21 6.69 12.30
CA SER A 272 3.51 5.29 12.02
C SER A 272 3.74 5.01 10.52
N GLN A 273 3.19 5.82 9.60
CA GLN A 273 3.43 5.64 8.17
C GLN A 273 4.88 5.88 7.80
N GLN A 274 5.50 6.91 8.38
CA GLN A 274 6.89 7.24 8.08
C GLN A 274 7.80 6.09 8.51
N TYR A 275 7.62 5.60 9.73
CA TYR A 275 8.36 4.45 10.23
C TYR A 275 8.23 3.24 9.29
N ILE A 276 7.01 2.90 8.86
CA ILE A 276 6.80 1.76 7.94
C ILE A 276 7.45 2.00 6.57
N GLU A 277 7.39 3.23 6.04
CA GLU A 277 7.96 3.57 4.73
C GLU A 277 9.49 3.54 4.72
N ASP A 278 10.14 4.13 5.72
CA ASP A 278 11.61 4.23 5.81
C ASP A 278 12.26 2.85 5.75
N HIS A 279 11.63 1.92 6.43
CA HIS A 279 12.00 0.52 6.43
C HIS A 279 11.84 -0.14 5.06
N VAL A 280 10.65 -0.07 4.45
CA VAL A 280 10.38 -0.71 3.15
C VAL A 280 11.22 -0.11 2.01
N TYR A 281 11.61 1.16 2.11
CA TYR A 281 12.41 1.86 1.11
C TYR A 281 13.92 1.82 1.36
N ASN A 282 14.37 1.04 2.36
CA ASN A 282 15.78 0.79 2.59
C ASN A 282 16.45 0.19 1.32
N GLN A 283 17.47 0.87 0.79
CA GLN A 283 18.12 0.48 -0.46
C GLN A 283 18.87 -0.84 -0.36
N LYS A 284 19.40 -1.18 0.83
CA LYS A 284 20.04 -2.48 1.08
C LYS A 284 19.01 -3.58 0.85
N PHE A 285 17.86 -3.49 1.50
CA PHE A 285 16.77 -4.43 1.26
C PHE A 285 16.35 -4.48 -0.21
N LEU A 286 16.00 -3.34 -0.81
CA LEU A 286 15.45 -3.32 -2.17
C LEU A 286 16.40 -3.96 -3.19
N THR A 287 17.70 -3.79 -3.01
CA THR A 287 18.72 -4.42 -3.85
C THR A 287 18.73 -5.94 -3.63
N GLN A 288 18.84 -6.38 -2.37
CA GLN A 288 18.91 -7.80 -2.04
C GLN A 288 17.62 -8.55 -2.45
N TYR A 289 16.46 -7.95 -2.21
CA TYR A 289 15.17 -8.51 -2.60
C TYR A 289 15.01 -8.63 -4.12
N ARG A 290 15.48 -7.65 -4.90
CA ARG A 290 15.45 -7.74 -6.38
C ARG A 290 16.34 -8.85 -6.90
N ASN A 291 17.55 -8.99 -6.35
CA ASN A 291 18.46 -10.07 -6.72
C ASN A 291 17.85 -11.43 -6.37
N TRP A 292 17.25 -11.57 -5.18
CA TRP A 292 16.52 -12.77 -4.79
C TRP A 292 15.42 -13.13 -5.81
N LEU A 293 14.59 -12.16 -6.22
CA LEU A 293 13.56 -12.38 -7.24
C LEU A 293 14.18 -12.86 -8.56
N ASP A 294 15.26 -12.22 -9.01
CA ASP A 294 15.91 -12.56 -10.29
C ASP A 294 16.55 -13.96 -10.27
N GLN A 295 17.23 -14.32 -9.18
CA GLN A 295 17.83 -15.64 -9.00
C GLN A 295 16.76 -16.74 -8.97
N ASN A 296 15.68 -16.54 -8.21
CA ASN A 296 14.58 -17.51 -8.15
C ASN A 296 13.89 -17.65 -9.52
N ALA A 297 13.69 -16.55 -10.25
CA ALA A 297 13.12 -16.58 -11.58
C ALA A 297 14.02 -17.35 -12.56
N ASN A 298 15.33 -17.08 -12.57
CA ASN A 298 16.31 -17.79 -13.40
C ASN A 298 16.31 -19.29 -13.09
N ALA A 299 16.29 -19.66 -11.81
CA ALA A 299 16.32 -21.05 -11.38
C ALA A 299 15.03 -21.79 -11.81
N LEU A 300 13.88 -21.14 -11.69
CA LEU A 300 12.59 -21.68 -12.15
C LEU A 300 12.53 -21.87 -13.67
N GLU A 301 13.15 -20.96 -14.43
CA GLU A 301 13.22 -21.02 -15.89
C GLU A 301 14.20 -22.09 -16.37
N ALA A 302 15.39 -22.16 -15.77
CA ALA A 302 16.37 -23.21 -16.06
C ALA A 302 15.79 -24.59 -15.75
N LYS A 303 14.99 -24.72 -14.70
CA LYS A 303 14.29 -25.96 -14.41
C LYS A 303 13.20 -26.26 -15.44
N GLU A 304 12.37 -25.29 -15.81
CA GLU A 304 11.34 -25.45 -16.86
C GLU A 304 12.00 -25.89 -18.19
N LYS A 305 13.16 -25.32 -18.54
CA LYS A 305 13.99 -25.75 -19.69
C LYS A 305 14.52 -27.17 -19.51
N ALA A 306 15.10 -27.52 -18.36
CA ALA A 306 15.62 -28.86 -18.09
C ALA A 306 14.52 -29.93 -18.09
N ASP A 307 13.36 -29.66 -17.49
CA ASP A 307 12.20 -30.55 -17.51
C ASP A 307 11.68 -30.74 -18.94
N SER A 308 11.69 -29.69 -19.77
CA SER A 308 11.35 -29.79 -21.20
C SER A 308 12.44 -30.50 -22.04
N ALA A 309 13.71 -30.38 -21.64
CA ALA A 309 14.86 -31.02 -22.28
C ALA A 309 15.08 -32.47 -21.81
N LYS A 310 14.49 -32.90 -20.69
CA LYS A 310 14.34 -34.33 -20.38
C LYS A 310 13.49 -35.07 -21.42
N THR A 311 12.72 -34.35 -22.25
CA THR A 311 12.07 -34.87 -23.46
C THR A 311 12.91 -34.69 -24.74
N ALA A 312 13.95 -33.86 -24.73
CA ALA A 312 14.85 -33.60 -25.86
C ALA A 312 16.27 -33.28 -25.35
N ALA A 313 17.15 -34.28 -25.38
CA ALA A 313 18.51 -34.22 -24.84
C ALA A 313 19.31 -32.99 -25.33
N VAL A 314 19.72 -32.10 -24.42
CA VAL A 314 20.76 -31.10 -24.72
C VAL A 314 21.65 -30.80 -23.49
N ILE A 315 22.96 -30.92 -23.74
CA ILE A 315 24.10 -30.43 -22.95
C ILE A 315 24.41 -28.99 -23.40
N GLY A 316 24.69 -28.07 -22.46
CA GLY A 316 25.48 -26.87 -22.75
C GLY A 316 25.08 -25.59 -22.01
N GLY A 317 25.93 -25.17 -21.06
CA GLY A 317 26.26 -23.76 -20.82
C GLY A 317 25.32 -22.88 -19.99
N ILE A 318 25.70 -22.69 -18.72
CA ILE A 318 25.28 -21.67 -17.74
C ILE A 318 23.97 -21.98 -16.98
N LEU A 319 24.16 -22.21 -15.67
CA LEU A 319 23.22 -22.70 -14.64
C LEU A 319 22.80 -24.17 -14.83
N SER A 320 23.73 -25.07 -14.50
CA SER A 320 23.49 -26.50 -14.30
C SER A 320 22.53 -26.75 -13.13
N ILE A 321 21.24 -26.55 -13.36
CA ILE A 321 20.21 -27.32 -12.66
C ILE A 321 20.34 -28.74 -13.21
N ALA A 322 21.28 -29.48 -12.65
CA ALA A 322 21.31 -30.92 -12.78
C ALA A 322 20.03 -31.44 -12.12
N VAL A 323 18.96 -31.54 -12.91
CA VAL A 323 17.92 -32.49 -12.56
C VAL A 323 18.57 -33.84 -12.73
N ALA A 324 19.00 -34.46 -11.63
CA ALA A 324 19.54 -35.81 -11.64
C ALA A 324 18.58 -36.70 -12.46
N ALA A 325 19.02 -37.06 -13.64
CA ALA A 325 18.55 -38.20 -14.41
C ALA A 325 19.70 -39.19 -14.42
N TYR A 326 20.21 -39.53 -13.24
CA TYR A 326 21.10 -40.66 -13.03
C TYR A 326 20.78 -41.20 -11.62
N GLY A 327 20.06 -42.31 -11.63
CA GLY A 327 19.57 -43.01 -10.46
C GLY A 327 18.91 -44.32 -10.86
N ALA A 328 19.51 -45.02 -11.83
CA ALA A 328 19.36 -46.47 -11.93
C ALA A 328 20.43 -47.08 -11.00
N SER A 329 20.10 -47.15 -9.71
CA SER A 329 20.64 -48.14 -8.78
C SER A 329 19.78 -48.12 -7.52
N GLU A 330 18.96 -49.16 -7.38
CA GLU A 330 18.39 -49.72 -6.14
C GLU A 330 17.92 -48.76 -5.03
N GLY A 331 16.59 -48.71 -4.85
CA GLY A 331 15.98 -48.61 -3.52
C GLY A 331 15.84 -47.22 -2.87
N ASN A 332 15.02 -46.32 -3.44
CA ASN A 332 13.94 -45.60 -2.73
C ASN A 332 13.27 -44.62 -3.69
N SER A 333 12.10 -44.99 -4.20
CA SER A 333 11.32 -44.18 -5.15
C SER A 333 10.32 -43.30 -4.40
N ASP A 334 10.78 -42.16 -3.89
CA ASP A 334 9.87 -41.11 -3.38
C ASP A 334 10.07 -39.75 -4.07
N LEU A 335 10.97 -39.70 -5.06
CA LEU A 335 11.31 -38.49 -5.83
C LEU A 335 10.70 -38.46 -7.24
N ALA A 336 9.84 -39.43 -7.57
CA ALA A 336 9.33 -39.62 -8.93
C ALA A 336 7.86 -39.21 -9.16
N ALA A 337 7.13 -38.70 -8.16
CA ALA A 337 5.69 -38.56 -8.28
C ALA A 337 5.10 -37.25 -7.73
N THR A 338 5.56 -36.08 -8.20
CA THR A 338 4.67 -34.90 -8.29
C THR A 338 5.30 -33.80 -9.15
N GLY A 339 4.65 -33.44 -10.26
CA GLY A 339 5.04 -32.32 -11.15
C GLY A 339 4.86 -30.92 -10.54
N ALA A 340 4.96 -30.79 -9.22
CA ALA A 340 4.95 -29.52 -8.51
C ALA A 340 6.33 -29.32 -7.91
N VAL A 341 7.19 -28.63 -8.64
CA VAL A 341 8.46 -28.16 -8.11
C VAL A 341 8.18 -27.17 -6.99
N SER A 342 8.39 -27.58 -5.75
CA SER A 342 8.43 -26.65 -4.62
C SER A 342 9.58 -25.67 -4.84
N SER A 343 9.32 -24.39 -4.59
CA SER A 343 10.33 -23.33 -4.67
C SER A 343 11.54 -23.61 -3.77
N ALA A 344 11.38 -24.43 -2.71
CA ALA A 344 12.44 -24.83 -1.78
C ALA A 344 13.66 -25.50 -2.43
N VAL A 345 13.45 -26.35 -3.45
CA VAL A 345 14.56 -27.06 -4.14
C VAL A 345 15.53 -26.09 -4.81
N LEU A 346 15.04 -24.93 -5.25
CA LEU A 346 15.85 -23.90 -5.90
C LEU A 346 16.61 -23.04 -4.88
N PHE A 347 16.05 -22.85 -3.69
CA PHE A 347 16.69 -22.10 -2.60
C PHE A 347 17.85 -22.87 -1.95
N LYS A 348 17.72 -24.20 -1.79
CA LYS A 348 18.83 -25.06 -1.35
C LYS A 348 20.07 -24.96 -2.25
N GLN A 349 19.88 -24.71 -3.54
CA GLN A 349 21.01 -24.47 -4.45
C GLN A 349 21.63 -23.09 -4.23
N ALA A 350 20.86 -22.07 -3.84
CA ALA A 350 21.35 -20.75 -3.49
C ALA A 350 22.16 -20.75 -2.17
N GLU A 351 21.74 -21.52 -1.16
CA GLU A 351 22.49 -21.75 0.09
C GLU A 351 23.90 -22.33 -0.15
N LYS A 352 24.04 -23.13 -1.22
CA LYS A 352 25.33 -23.69 -1.67
C LYS A 352 26.34 -22.64 -2.12
N TYR A 353 25.92 -21.38 -2.34
CA TYR A 353 26.78 -20.27 -2.81
C TYR A 353 27.25 -19.31 -1.71
N GLY A 354 27.20 -19.69 -0.43
CA GLY A 354 27.96 -19.02 0.64
C GLY A 354 27.54 -17.57 0.95
N ALA A 355 28.51 -16.66 1.02
CA ALA A 355 28.35 -15.29 1.57
C ALA A 355 27.20 -14.47 0.97
N GLU A 356 26.85 -14.70 -0.30
CA GLU A 356 25.73 -14.02 -0.96
C GLU A 356 24.37 -14.41 -0.36
N ALA A 357 24.16 -15.71 -0.09
CA ALA A 357 22.96 -16.23 0.57
C ALA A 357 22.79 -15.66 1.99
N LYS A 358 23.90 -15.52 2.71
CA LYS A 358 23.92 -14.90 4.04
C LYS A 358 23.58 -13.41 3.97
N MET A 359 24.13 -12.67 3.02
CA MET A 359 23.77 -11.25 2.82
C MET A 359 22.30 -11.05 2.46
N TYR A 360 21.69 -11.97 1.71
CA TYR A 360 20.25 -11.97 1.44
C TYR A 360 19.45 -12.21 2.72
N ALA A 361 19.83 -13.23 3.50
CA ALA A 361 19.19 -13.54 4.77
C ALA A 361 19.28 -12.36 5.74
N ASP A 362 20.48 -11.79 5.94
CA ASP A 362 20.71 -10.67 6.84
C ASP A 362 19.92 -9.42 6.42
N ALA A 363 19.84 -9.10 5.11
CA ALA A 363 19.08 -7.94 4.63
C ALA A 363 17.56 -8.15 4.66
N ILE A 364 17.09 -9.39 4.57
CA ILE A 364 15.68 -9.75 4.72
C ILE A 364 15.32 -9.81 6.21
N ASP A 365 16.23 -10.24 7.08
CA ASP A 365 16.08 -10.23 8.53
C ASP A 365 16.10 -8.80 9.09
N GLU A 366 16.97 -7.93 8.55
CA GLU A 366 16.90 -6.47 8.77
C GLU A 366 15.59 -5.85 8.27
N LEU A 367 14.80 -6.58 7.47
CA LEU A 367 13.50 -6.16 6.96
C LEU A 367 12.32 -6.87 7.60
N ASN A 368 12.57 -8.02 8.24
CA ASN A 368 11.88 -8.47 9.44
C ASN A 368 12.16 -7.49 10.60
N ILE A 369 12.17 -6.19 10.30
CA ILE A 369 11.79 -5.18 11.28
C ILE A 369 10.51 -5.70 11.83
N ASP A 370 10.62 -5.96 13.11
CA ASP A 370 9.59 -6.58 13.84
C ASP A 370 8.51 -5.52 14.01
N ILE A 371 7.69 -5.30 12.98
CA ILE A 371 6.43 -4.57 13.12
C ILE A 371 5.55 -5.28 14.17
N ASN A 372 5.84 -6.57 14.43
CA ASN A 372 5.26 -7.42 15.45
C ASN A 372 6.12 -7.56 16.74
N SER A 373 7.38 -7.11 16.78
CA SER A 373 8.16 -6.91 18.03
C SER A 373 8.67 -5.48 18.13
N SER A 374 9.66 -5.19 18.96
CA SER A 374 9.87 -3.83 19.47
C SER A 374 10.27 -2.85 18.36
N ALA A 375 9.36 -1.95 17.99
CA ALA A 375 9.68 -0.78 17.19
C ALA A 375 10.49 0.22 18.04
N ALA A 376 11.32 1.04 17.39
CA ALA A 376 12.11 2.04 18.08
C ALA A 376 11.21 2.96 18.93
N SER A 377 11.59 3.14 20.20
CA SER A 377 10.81 3.96 21.13
C SER A 377 10.88 5.42 20.71
N ARG A 378 9.74 6.11 20.72
CA ARG A 378 9.64 7.51 20.29
C ARG A 378 8.50 8.23 21.00
N ASN A 379 8.64 9.54 21.14
CA ASN A 379 7.61 10.41 21.67
C ASN A 379 6.77 10.95 20.52
N ILE A 380 5.45 10.77 20.60
CA ILE A 380 4.49 11.31 19.65
C ILE A 380 3.76 12.45 20.35
N GLU A 381 3.96 13.66 19.85
CA GLU A 381 3.30 14.87 20.35
C GLU A 381 1.92 15.03 19.71
N ILE A 382 0.90 15.18 20.55
CA ILE A 382 -0.51 15.24 20.15
C ILE A 382 -1.15 16.39 20.93
N GLU A 383 -1.30 17.53 20.27
CA GLU A 383 -1.77 18.77 20.91
C GLU A 383 -0.90 19.08 22.15
N ASN A 384 -1.47 18.97 23.36
CA ASN A 384 -0.79 19.23 24.63
C ASN A 384 -0.36 17.93 25.35
N LEU A 385 -0.37 16.79 24.65
CA LEU A 385 -0.11 15.47 25.20
C LEU A 385 1.14 14.87 24.54
N ILE A 386 1.97 14.21 25.34
CA ILE A 386 3.10 13.43 24.85
C ILE A 386 2.78 11.96 25.11
N PHE A 387 2.71 11.16 24.05
CA PHE A 387 2.57 9.73 24.13
C PHE A 387 3.92 9.06 23.87
N GLU A 388 4.42 8.31 24.85
CA GLU A 388 5.63 7.53 24.69
C GLU A 388 5.30 6.17 24.06
N ALA A 389 5.64 6.00 22.78
CA ALA A 389 5.37 4.79 22.03
C ALA A 389 6.50 3.77 22.24
N ARG A 390 6.19 2.60 22.82
CA ARG A 390 7.14 1.50 23.07
C ARG A 390 6.60 0.17 22.56
N GLY A 391 7.50 -0.77 22.25
CA GLY A 391 7.12 -2.08 21.73
C GLY A 391 6.70 -2.03 20.25
N SER A 392 5.94 -3.02 19.78
CA SER A 392 5.54 -3.12 18.37
C SER A 392 4.54 -2.03 17.97
N ILE A 393 4.43 -1.69 16.68
CA ILE A 393 3.45 -0.69 16.21
C ILE A 393 2.02 -1.13 16.57
N GLU A 394 1.76 -2.44 16.60
CA GLU A 394 0.49 -2.99 17.03
C GLU A 394 0.23 -2.72 18.52
N ASN A 395 1.21 -3.00 19.39
CA ASN A 395 1.11 -2.74 20.82
C ASN A 395 0.99 -1.23 21.10
N GLN A 396 1.81 -0.42 20.42
CA GLN A 396 1.76 1.04 20.50
C GLN A 396 0.37 1.56 20.12
N PHE A 397 -0.23 1.04 19.05
CA PHE A 397 -1.58 1.42 18.63
C PHE A 397 -2.64 1.03 19.66
N GLU A 398 -2.52 -0.14 20.29
CA GLU A 398 -3.43 -0.59 21.35
C GLU A 398 -3.31 0.27 22.61
N GLU A 399 -2.08 0.51 23.07
CA GLU A 399 -1.79 1.40 24.20
C GLU A 399 -2.30 2.82 23.94
N PHE A 400 -2.08 3.33 22.72
CA PHE A 400 -2.55 4.64 22.31
C PHE A 400 -4.08 4.71 22.24
N SER A 401 -4.73 3.68 21.72
CA SER A 401 -6.19 3.59 21.69
C SER A 401 -6.79 3.60 23.11
N ASN A 402 -6.15 2.89 24.05
CA ASN A 402 -6.53 2.90 25.46
C ASN A 402 -6.26 4.26 26.12
N PHE A 403 -5.18 4.95 25.75
CA PHE A 403 -4.90 6.32 26.18
C PHE A 403 -5.99 7.28 25.70
N LEU A 404 -6.37 7.23 24.42
CA LEU A 404 -7.43 8.06 23.85
C LEU A 404 -8.79 7.85 24.52
N ARG A 405 -9.11 6.62 24.94
CA ARG A 405 -10.30 6.35 25.77
C ARG A 405 -10.25 7.13 27.09
N ARG A 406 -9.11 7.10 27.80
CA ARG A 406 -8.96 7.84 29.07
C ARG A 406 -9.08 9.34 28.87
N VAL A 407 -8.45 9.88 27.82
CA VAL A 407 -8.55 11.31 27.45
C VAL A 407 -10.01 11.68 27.20
N TYR A 408 -10.74 10.89 26.41
CA TYR A 408 -12.17 11.12 26.17
C TYR A 408 -12.97 11.19 27.47
N PHE A 409 -12.78 10.22 28.38
CA PHE A 409 -13.51 10.20 29.65
C PHE A 409 -13.16 11.37 30.56
N GLN A 410 -11.89 11.76 30.66
CA GLN A 410 -11.46 12.91 31.45
C GLN A 410 -12.05 14.23 30.91
N GLU A 411 -12.07 14.40 29.59
CA GLU A 411 -12.69 15.56 28.91
C GLU A 411 -14.24 15.52 28.96
N THR A 412 -14.85 14.42 29.43
CA THR A 412 -16.29 14.33 29.67
C THR A 412 -16.72 14.63 31.09
N LEU A 413 -15.81 14.62 32.05
CA LEU A 413 -16.13 14.98 33.43
C LEU A 413 -16.53 16.47 33.49
N PRO A 414 -17.52 16.84 34.30
CA PRO A 414 -17.77 18.25 34.60
C PRO A 414 -16.46 18.88 35.08
N VAL A 415 -16.11 20.06 34.57
CA VAL A 415 -15.01 20.83 35.13
C VAL A 415 -15.42 21.14 36.56
N ASP A 416 -14.71 20.58 37.53
CA ASP A 416 -14.94 20.86 38.93
C ASP A 416 -14.51 22.32 39.16
N ASN A 417 -15.48 23.24 39.19
CA ASN A 417 -15.23 24.67 39.46
C ASN A 417 -14.87 24.93 40.93
N THR A 418 -14.26 23.94 41.62
CA THR A 418 -13.91 23.98 43.05
C THR A 418 -12.45 24.34 43.31
N THR A 419 -11.78 25.00 42.37
CA THR A 419 -10.63 25.86 42.68
C THR A 419 -10.90 27.29 42.24
N ASN A 420 -11.73 27.96 43.04
CA ASN A 420 -11.55 29.37 43.32
C ASN A 420 -10.70 29.49 44.61
N TYR A 421 -9.69 30.36 44.53
CA TYR A 421 -8.69 30.77 45.52
C TYR A 421 -7.37 29.99 45.55
#